data_AF-A0A2P6ATZ7-F1
#
_entry.id   AF-A0A2P6ATZ7-F1
#
_cell.length_a   1.000
_cell.length_b   1.000
_cell.length_c   1.000
_cell.angle_alpha   90.00
_cell.angle_beta   90.00
_cell.angle_gamma   90.00
#
_symmetry.space_group_name_H-M   'P 1'
#
loop_
_entity.id
_entity.type
_entity.pdbx_description
1 polymer ?
#
loop_
_entity_poly.entity_id
_entity_poly.type
_entity_poly.pdbx_seq_one_letter_code
_entity_poly.pdbx_strand_id
1 'polypeptide(L)'
;LTYLLVRISQSLDRMALLLAFLDADREQLPALLTRFLKLMSRSEARSHSTRALVSRNTELLARNITEHASVTGDHYVTTTRAGFFGMWVSASKAGVIVAFMALIKILSARLALAPLGQAFIYSMNYSFGFMLIHLLHGTIATKQPAMTASHIAASIEDAGDRRPERHLGKLAQLCIDVFRSQLIAILGNVCLAFPVALLIGLGLHALGSHPADADKANHLLHDLSPIHSLAIFHAAIAGVFLFLAGIISGYYDNKAIYSRIPERVAAHRLLRWLPDARRERLAGYLRRNLGALAGNFYFGIMLGSMGTIGFILGLPLDIRHITFAAANFAYALVALDFMISWQTWVITVLGVAAIGLTNLGVSFSLALMLALKSRGVRFRLWWPLLREILRQFRQRPRDFFWPPRQATEGAAH
;
A
#
# COMPACT_ATOMS: atom_id res chain seq x y z
N LEU A 1 -5.88 19.73 -9.00
CA LEU A 1 -5.28 20.39 -10.19
C LEU A 1 -5.53 19.57 -11.46
N THR A 2 -5.25 18.27 -11.47
CA THR A 2 -5.44 17.38 -12.64
C THR A 2 -6.87 17.38 -13.19
N TYR A 3 -7.91 17.47 -12.34
CA TYR A 3 -9.30 17.60 -12.83
C TYR A 3 -9.51 18.86 -13.67
N LEU A 4 -8.98 20.00 -13.22
CA LEU A 4 -9.07 21.27 -13.94
C LEU A 4 -8.27 21.20 -15.24
N LEU A 5 -7.07 20.64 -15.23
CA LEU A 5 -6.25 20.45 -16.43
C LEU A 5 -6.95 19.57 -17.48
N VAL A 6 -7.54 18.43 -17.07
CA VAL A 6 -8.28 17.58 -18.00
C VAL A 6 -9.51 18.31 -18.54
N ARG A 7 -10.22 19.08 -17.71
CA ARG A 7 -11.37 19.87 -18.17
C ARG A 7 -10.94 20.96 -19.16
N ILE A 8 -9.83 21.65 -18.91
CA ILE A 8 -9.26 22.67 -19.81
C ILE A 8 -8.85 22.03 -21.13
N SER A 9 -8.13 20.91 -21.11
CA SER A 9 -7.74 20.17 -22.31
C SER A 9 -8.95 19.75 -23.14
N GLN A 10 -10.00 19.21 -22.50
CA GLN A 10 -11.25 18.85 -23.17
C GLN A 10 -11.95 20.07 -23.78
N SER A 11 -11.92 21.22 -23.12
CA SER A 11 -12.45 22.47 -23.66
C SER A 11 -11.63 22.97 -24.86
N LEU A 12 -10.30 22.89 -24.79
CA LEU A 12 -9.39 23.24 -25.89
C LEU A 12 -9.63 22.36 -27.12
N ASP A 13 -9.74 21.04 -26.94
CA ASP A 13 -10.03 20.11 -28.04
C ASP A 13 -11.37 20.42 -28.72
N ARG A 14 -12.39 20.77 -27.93
CA ARG A 14 -13.71 21.17 -28.44
C ARG A 14 -13.63 22.50 -29.19
N MET A 15 -12.92 23.49 -28.65
CA MET A 15 -12.71 24.77 -29.32
C MET A 15 -11.95 24.60 -30.63
N ALA A 16 -10.89 23.79 -30.65
CA ALA A 16 -10.15 23.48 -31.87
C ALA A 16 -11.02 22.79 -32.92
N LEU A 17 -11.90 21.87 -32.51
CA LEU A 17 -12.86 21.24 -33.42
C LEU A 17 -13.86 22.25 -34.01
N LEU A 18 -14.36 23.19 -33.20
CA LEU A 18 -15.28 24.24 -33.66
C LEU A 18 -14.59 25.25 -34.57
N LEU A 19 -13.34 25.60 -34.29
CA LEU A 19 -12.51 26.44 -35.17
C LEU A 19 -12.26 25.75 -36.51
N ALA A 20 -12.00 24.44 -36.50
CA ALA A 20 -11.84 23.67 -37.72
C ALA A 20 -13.13 23.64 -38.58
N PHE A 21 -14.32 23.82 -38.00
CA PHE A 21 -15.56 23.98 -38.77
C PHE A 21 -15.69 25.35 -39.44
N LEU A 22 -15.15 26.40 -38.82
CA LEU A 22 -15.21 27.76 -39.34
C LEU A 22 -14.31 27.94 -40.57
N ASP A 23 -13.24 27.15 -40.66
CA ASP A 23 -12.21 27.22 -41.71
C ASP A 23 -12.30 26.07 -42.73
N ALA A 24 -13.38 25.28 -42.71
CA ALA A 24 -13.50 24.07 -43.50
C ALA A 24 -14.09 24.30 -44.91
N ASP A 25 -13.40 23.77 -45.92
CA ASP A 25 -13.94 23.64 -47.27
C ASP A 25 -15.04 22.56 -47.36
N ARG A 26 -15.87 22.64 -48.42
CA ARG A 26 -16.98 21.70 -48.68
C ARG A 26 -16.56 20.23 -48.68
N GLU A 27 -15.32 19.92 -49.06
CA GLU A 27 -14.78 18.56 -49.06
C GLU A 27 -14.42 18.04 -47.65
N GLN A 28 -14.10 18.93 -46.71
CA GLN A 28 -13.67 18.57 -45.35
C GLN A 28 -14.86 18.50 -44.37
N LEU A 29 -15.96 19.18 -44.71
CA LEU A 29 -17.19 19.27 -43.90
C LEU A 29 -17.76 17.91 -43.49
N PRO A 30 -17.85 16.87 -44.36
CA PRO A 30 -18.42 15.57 -43.99
C PRO A 30 -17.58 14.84 -42.95
N ALA A 31 -16.25 14.95 -43.04
CA ALA A 31 -15.33 14.33 -42.09
C ALA A 31 -15.39 15.00 -40.72
N LEU A 32 -15.46 16.33 -40.69
CA LEU A 32 -15.63 17.13 -39.46
C LEU A 32 -16.99 16.88 -38.80
N LEU A 33 -18.08 16.85 -39.57
CA LEU A 33 -19.43 16.46 -39.11
C LEU A 33 -19.42 15.07 -38.47
N THR A 34 -18.79 14.10 -39.14
CA THR A 34 -18.67 12.74 -38.60
C THR A 34 -17.90 12.72 -37.28
N ARG A 35 -16.80 13.48 -37.19
CA ARG A 35 -16.00 13.58 -35.96
C ARG A 35 -16.79 14.24 -34.82
N PHE A 36 -17.52 15.31 -35.12
CA PHE A 36 -18.38 16.01 -34.16
C PHE A 36 -19.51 15.13 -33.65
N LEU A 37 -20.28 14.51 -34.56
CA LEU A 37 -21.37 13.60 -34.21
C LEU A 37 -20.86 12.42 -33.38
N LYS A 38 -19.73 11.80 -33.76
CA LYS A 38 -19.09 10.76 -32.93
C LYS A 38 -18.72 11.27 -31.53
N LEU A 39 -18.24 12.50 -31.41
CA LEU A 39 -17.86 13.08 -30.11
C LEU A 39 -19.10 13.35 -29.24
N MET A 40 -20.15 13.93 -29.82
CA MET A 40 -21.45 14.19 -29.18
C MET A 40 -22.13 12.88 -28.76
N SER A 41 -22.29 11.92 -29.67
CA SER A 41 -22.90 10.62 -29.37
C SER A 41 -22.12 9.85 -28.30
N ARG A 42 -20.78 9.87 -28.33
CA ARG A 42 -19.96 9.28 -27.25
C ARG A 42 -20.10 10.03 -25.94
N SER A 43 -20.20 11.36 -25.97
CA SER A 43 -20.39 12.18 -24.76
C SER A 43 -21.74 11.87 -24.12
N GLU A 44 -22.79 11.78 -24.92
CA GLU A 44 -24.16 11.50 -24.47
C GLU A 44 -24.31 10.05 -24.00
N ALA A 45 -23.76 9.08 -24.73
CA ALA A 45 -23.73 7.69 -24.26
C ALA A 45 -22.94 7.53 -22.94
N ARG A 46 -21.98 8.42 -22.68
CA ARG A 46 -21.18 8.40 -21.44
C ARG A 46 -21.81 9.21 -20.30
N SER A 47 -22.63 10.23 -20.56
CA SER A 47 -23.30 11.04 -19.54
C SER A 47 -24.29 10.21 -18.73
N HIS A 48 -24.96 9.25 -19.38
CA HIS A 48 -25.91 8.32 -18.75
C HIS A 48 -25.28 7.02 -18.22
N SER A 49 -23.97 6.84 -18.39
CA SER A 49 -23.28 5.60 -17.97
C SER A 49 -22.59 5.77 -16.62
N THR A 50 -23.15 5.14 -15.58
CA THR A 50 -22.53 5.04 -14.25
C THR A 50 -21.17 4.36 -14.31
N ARG A 51 -21.01 3.32 -15.15
CA ARG A 51 -19.72 2.66 -15.41
C ARG A 51 -18.69 3.61 -16.01
N ALA A 52 -19.08 4.43 -16.98
CA ALA A 52 -18.18 5.41 -17.58
C ALA A 52 -17.78 6.51 -16.58
N LEU A 53 -18.74 6.99 -15.78
CA LEU A 53 -18.50 7.95 -14.70
C LEU A 53 -17.51 7.40 -13.68
N VAL A 54 -17.75 6.19 -13.15
CA VAL A 54 -16.85 5.53 -12.20
C VAL A 54 -15.49 5.34 -12.84
N SER A 55 -15.40 4.82 -14.07
CA SER A 55 -14.10 4.60 -14.72
C SER A 55 -13.30 5.89 -14.89
N ARG A 56 -13.95 6.97 -15.35
CA ARG A 56 -13.30 8.28 -15.58
C ARG A 56 -12.90 8.94 -14.27
N ASN A 57 -13.75 8.88 -13.24
CA ASN A 57 -13.41 9.43 -11.93
C ASN A 57 -12.29 8.62 -11.28
N THR A 58 -12.29 7.28 -11.40
CA THR A 58 -11.17 6.44 -10.94
C THR A 58 -9.90 6.80 -11.70
N GLU A 59 -9.95 7.01 -13.02
CA GLU A 59 -8.78 7.38 -13.83
C GLU A 59 -8.23 8.76 -13.44
N LEU A 60 -9.09 9.75 -13.27
CA LEU A 60 -8.70 11.09 -12.81
C LEU A 60 -8.14 11.09 -11.39
N LEU A 61 -8.75 10.32 -10.49
CA LEU A 61 -8.31 10.19 -9.11
C LEU A 61 -6.97 9.47 -9.06
N ALA A 62 -6.82 8.38 -9.82
CA ALA A 62 -5.56 7.68 -10.00
C ALA A 62 -4.47 8.60 -10.55
N ARG A 63 -4.77 9.41 -11.57
CA ARG A 63 -3.83 10.36 -12.17
C ARG A 63 -3.41 11.47 -11.19
N ASN A 64 -4.34 12.04 -10.43
CA ASN A 64 -4.00 13.01 -9.37
C ASN A 64 -3.06 12.39 -8.32
N ILE A 65 -3.30 11.14 -7.93
CA ILE A 65 -2.49 10.43 -6.94
C ILE A 65 -1.10 10.12 -7.52
N THR A 66 -1.03 9.65 -8.76
CA THR A 66 0.23 9.21 -9.39
C THR A 66 1.10 10.34 -9.95
N GLU A 67 0.54 11.51 -10.28
CA GLU A 67 1.33 12.67 -10.74
C GLU A 67 2.02 13.41 -9.58
N HIS A 68 1.46 13.38 -8.36
CA HIS A 68 1.91 14.23 -7.25
C HIS A 68 2.58 13.50 -6.08
N ALA A 69 2.53 12.17 -5.99
CA ALA A 69 3.34 11.44 -5.01
C ALA A 69 4.83 11.27 -5.44
N SER A 70 5.32 12.09 -6.37
CA SER A 70 6.59 11.96 -7.10
C SER A 70 7.85 12.41 -6.37
N VAL A 71 7.76 12.86 -5.11
CA VAL A 71 8.93 13.40 -4.39
C VAL A 71 9.37 12.55 -3.19
N THR A 72 8.55 11.60 -2.72
CA THR A 72 8.80 10.87 -1.46
C THR A 72 8.80 9.34 -1.58
N GLY A 73 8.48 8.78 -2.75
CA GLY A 73 8.26 7.34 -2.95
C GLY A 73 9.49 6.45 -3.16
N ASP A 74 10.65 7.03 -3.50
CA ASP A 74 11.83 6.26 -3.98
C ASP A 74 12.51 5.41 -2.90
N HIS A 75 12.25 5.67 -1.61
CA HIS A 75 12.89 4.93 -0.52
C HIS A 75 12.31 3.53 -0.27
N TYR A 76 11.21 3.14 -0.94
CA TYR A 76 10.55 1.83 -0.74
C TYR A 76 10.96 0.76 -1.76
N VAL A 77 11.86 1.07 -2.70
CA VAL A 77 12.40 0.12 -3.68
C VAL A 77 13.93 0.12 -3.59
N THR A 78 14.52 -1.06 -3.47
CA THR A 78 15.97 -1.24 -3.34
C THR A 78 16.54 -1.95 -4.57
N THR A 79 17.49 -1.29 -5.21
CA THR A 79 18.21 -1.81 -6.38
C THR A 79 19.61 -2.30 -6.01
N THR A 80 20.13 -1.93 -4.84
CA THR A 80 21.49 -2.26 -4.37
C THR A 80 21.47 -3.18 -3.15
N ARG A 81 22.59 -3.90 -2.93
CA ARG A 81 22.81 -4.72 -1.73
C ARG A 81 22.75 -3.91 -0.45
N ALA A 82 23.41 -2.74 -0.42
CA ALA A 82 23.38 -1.86 0.74
C ALA A 82 21.95 -1.38 1.05
N GLY A 83 21.17 -1.03 0.03
CA GLY A 83 19.75 -0.70 0.18
C GLY A 83 18.93 -1.87 0.72
N PHE A 84 19.16 -3.09 0.22
CA PHE A 84 18.49 -4.30 0.67
C PHE A 84 18.69 -4.59 2.17
N PHE A 85 19.94 -4.49 2.65
CA PHE A 85 20.24 -4.61 4.08
C PHE A 85 19.69 -3.45 4.91
N GLY A 86 19.77 -2.21 4.40
CA GLY A 86 19.17 -1.05 5.05
C GLY A 86 17.66 -1.21 5.23
N MET A 87 16.98 -1.76 4.23
CA MET A 87 15.55 -2.07 4.30
C MET A 87 15.24 -3.17 5.31
N TRP A 88 16.05 -4.23 5.37
CA TRP A 88 15.92 -5.27 6.40
C TRP A 88 16.02 -4.68 7.81
N VAL A 89 17.08 -3.89 8.10
CA VAL A 89 17.28 -3.24 9.42
C VAL A 89 16.13 -2.30 9.76
N SER A 90 15.70 -1.47 8.81
CA SER A 90 14.56 -0.57 8.98
C SER A 90 13.28 -1.33 9.31
N ALA A 91 13.03 -2.43 8.59
CA ALA A 91 11.86 -3.27 8.79
C ALA A 91 11.89 -4.01 10.13
N SER A 92 13.04 -4.51 10.55
CA SER A 92 13.21 -5.14 11.86
C SER A 92 12.75 -4.25 13.02
N LYS A 93 13.01 -2.93 12.98
CA LYS A 93 12.49 -1.99 14.00
C LYS A 93 10.96 -1.99 14.10
N ALA A 94 10.27 -2.14 12.96
CA ALA A 94 8.82 -2.23 12.94
C ALA A 94 8.33 -3.50 13.63
N GLY A 95 9.02 -4.62 13.44
CA GLY A 95 8.71 -5.89 14.09
C GLY A 95 8.64 -5.80 15.62
N VAL A 96 9.61 -5.10 16.22
CA VAL A 96 9.65 -4.85 17.68
C VAL A 96 8.36 -4.15 18.14
N ILE A 97 7.97 -3.05 17.48
CA ILE A 97 6.79 -2.28 17.87
C ILE A 97 5.51 -3.09 17.66
N VAL A 98 5.42 -3.85 16.57
CA VAL A 98 4.24 -4.68 16.30
C VAL A 98 4.06 -5.77 17.36
N ALA A 99 5.13 -6.34 17.92
CA ALA A 99 5.03 -7.29 19.03
C ALA A 99 4.33 -6.67 20.26
N PHE A 100 4.65 -5.42 20.61
CA PHE A 100 3.96 -4.68 21.67
C PHE A 100 2.51 -4.35 21.29
N MET A 101 2.26 -3.89 20.06
CA MET A 101 0.91 -3.61 19.59
C MET A 101 0.01 -4.86 19.67
N ALA A 102 0.54 -6.03 19.31
CA ALA A 102 -0.15 -7.30 19.41
C ALA A 102 -0.48 -7.65 20.87
N LEU A 103 0.47 -7.48 21.81
CA LEU A 103 0.20 -7.67 23.24
C LEU A 103 -0.90 -6.71 23.72
N ILE A 104 -0.80 -5.41 23.41
CA ILE A 104 -1.80 -4.41 23.81
C ILE A 104 -3.18 -4.82 23.30
N LYS A 105 -3.28 -5.33 22.06
CA LYS A 105 -4.54 -5.84 21.50
C LYS A 105 -5.08 -7.03 22.30
N ILE A 106 -4.23 -8.01 22.62
CA ILE A 106 -4.63 -9.19 23.39
C ILE A 106 -5.11 -8.79 24.79
N LEU A 107 -4.40 -7.89 25.46
CA LEU A 107 -4.76 -7.43 26.80
C LEU A 107 -6.02 -6.54 26.80
N SER A 108 -6.16 -5.64 25.82
CA SER A 108 -7.35 -4.78 25.70
C SER A 108 -8.62 -5.57 25.36
N ALA A 109 -8.50 -6.75 24.74
CA ALA A 109 -9.64 -7.65 24.55
C ALA A 109 -10.27 -8.12 25.87
N ARG A 110 -9.54 -8.05 26.99
CA ARG A 110 -10.05 -8.40 28.33
C ARG A 110 -10.91 -7.29 28.95
N LEU A 111 -10.83 -6.07 28.42
CA LEU A 111 -11.66 -4.96 28.87
C LEU A 111 -13.11 -5.21 28.40
N ALA A 112 -14.06 -5.26 29.33
CA ALA A 112 -15.49 -5.41 29.02
C ALA A 112 -16.08 -4.12 28.42
N LEU A 113 -15.66 -3.78 27.21
CA LEU A 113 -16.10 -2.61 26.46
C LEU A 113 -17.13 -2.99 25.41
N ALA A 114 -18.03 -2.05 25.11
CA ALA A 114 -18.93 -2.17 23.96
C ALA A 114 -18.13 -2.36 22.65
N PRO A 115 -18.70 -2.99 21.60
CA PRO A 115 -17.99 -3.26 20.35
C PRO A 115 -17.34 -2.03 19.72
N LEU A 116 -17.99 -0.87 19.81
CA LEU A 116 -17.44 0.41 19.33
C LEU A 116 -16.24 0.89 20.17
N GLY A 117 -16.27 0.68 21.48
CA GLY A 117 -15.14 0.98 22.37
C GLY A 117 -13.94 0.08 22.08
N GLN A 118 -14.17 -1.21 21.82
CA GLN A 118 -13.13 -2.14 21.37
C GLN A 118 -12.52 -1.71 20.03
N ALA A 119 -13.37 -1.39 19.04
CA ALA A 119 -12.92 -0.86 17.74
C ALA A 119 -12.04 0.38 17.91
N PHE A 120 -12.43 1.30 18.80
CA PHE A 120 -11.67 2.52 19.05
C PHE A 120 -10.30 2.22 19.65
N ILE A 121 -10.21 1.37 20.68
CA ILE A 121 -8.92 1.03 21.30
C ILE A 121 -8.00 0.32 20.30
N TYR A 122 -8.51 -0.66 19.56
CA TYR A 122 -7.72 -1.35 18.53
C TYR A 122 -7.27 -0.37 17.45
N SER A 123 -8.15 0.51 16.99
CA SER A 123 -7.82 1.54 16.01
C SER A 123 -6.71 2.46 16.52
N MET A 124 -6.83 3.00 17.73
CA MET A 124 -5.82 3.91 18.28
C MET A 124 -4.48 3.22 18.54
N ASN A 125 -4.50 2.00 19.10
CA ASN A 125 -3.29 1.19 19.26
C ASN A 125 -2.57 1.01 17.91
N TYR A 126 -3.31 0.65 16.87
CA TYR A 126 -2.72 0.43 15.55
C TYR A 126 -2.27 1.73 14.88
N SER A 127 -3.10 2.76 14.89
CA SER A 127 -2.81 4.05 14.26
C SER A 127 -1.57 4.70 14.85
N PHE A 128 -1.49 4.79 16.18
CA PHE A 128 -0.33 5.38 16.84
C PHE A 128 0.90 4.48 16.75
N GLY A 129 0.75 3.16 16.82
CA GLY A 129 1.88 2.24 16.61
C GLY A 129 2.47 2.35 15.21
N PHE A 130 1.65 2.44 14.16
CA PHE A 130 2.14 2.64 12.79
C PHE A 130 2.75 4.03 12.55
N MET A 131 2.20 5.08 13.17
CA MET A 131 2.83 6.39 13.15
C MET A 131 4.17 6.38 13.89
N LEU A 132 4.28 5.69 15.02
CA LEU A 132 5.54 5.55 15.77
C LEU A 132 6.59 4.82 14.94
N ILE A 133 6.22 3.72 14.29
CA ILE A 133 7.12 3.00 13.38
C ILE A 133 7.66 3.96 12.30
N HIS A 134 6.77 4.76 11.70
CA HIS A 134 7.17 5.77 10.71
C HIS A 134 8.11 6.84 11.29
N LEU A 135 7.80 7.36 12.48
CA LEU A 135 8.60 8.37 13.18
C LEU A 135 10.02 7.87 13.51
N LEU A 136 10.16 6.59 13.83
CA LEU A 136 11.46 5.94 14.07
C LEU A 136 12.18 5.52 12.79
N HIS A 137 11.69 5.95 11.63
CA HIS A 137 12.19 5.57 10.30
C HIS A 137 12.20 4.05 10.11
N GLY A 138 11.22 3.35 10.70
CA GLY A 138 10.97 1.94 10.47
C GLY A 138 10.09 1.72 9.24
N THR A 139 10.29 0.58 8.59
CA THR A 139 9.56 0.22 7.37
C THR A 139 8.52 -0.86 7.68
N ILE A 140 7.25 -0.55 7.49
CA ILE A 140 6.21 -1.58 7.42
C ILE A 140 6.13 -2.03 5.98
N ALA A 141 6.26 -3.34 5.74
CA ALA A 141 6.08 -3.88 4.41
C ALA A 141 4.74 -3.46 3.80
N THR A 142 4.69 -3.40 2.47
CA THR A 142 3.54 -3.18 1.58
C THR A 142 3.03 -1.73 1.42
N LYS A 143 3.79 -0.73 1.86
CA LYS A 143 3.57 0.67 1.41
C LYS A 143 3.99 0.80 -0.07
N GLN A 144 3.06 1.27 -0.89
CA GLN A 144 3.09 1.00 -2.33
C GLN A 144 4.09 1.82 -3.13
N PRO A 145 4.67 1.22 -4.20
CA PRO A 145 5.38 1.89 -5.28
C PRO A 145 4.45 2.15 -6.48
N ALA A 146 3.23 2.65 -6.24
CA ALA A 146 2.34 3.08 -7.33
C ALA A 146 3.00 4.14 -8.24
N MET A 147 3.98 4.85 -7.68
CA MET A 147 4.77 5.91 -8.31
C MET A 147 5.77 5.41 -9.35
N THR A 148 6.52 4.35 -9.06
CA THR A 148 7.52 3.87 -10.02
C THR A 148 6.85 3.22 -11.24
N ALA A 149 5.70 2.55 -11.03
CA ALA A 149 4.90 2.02 -12.11
C ALA A 149 4.31 3.13 -12.99
N SER A 150 3.93 4.28 -12.42
CA SER A 150 3.43 5.43 -13.18
C SER A 150 4.54 6.12 -14.00
N HIS A 151 5.77 6.22 -13.49
CA HIS A 151 6.92 6.74 -14.22
C HIS A 151 7.31 5.86 -15.42
N ILE A 152 7.36 4.53 -15.24
CA ILE A 152 7.66 3.63 -16.36
C ILE A 152 6.49 3.63 -17.36
N ALA A 153 5.25 3.70 -16.90
CA ALA A 153 4.10 3.87 -17.79
C ALA A 153 4.14 5.19 -18.58
N ALA A 154 4.61 6.29 -17.98
CA ALA A 154 4.82 7.56 -18.68
C ALA A 154 5.88 7.43 -19.79
N SER A 155 6.99 6.73 -19.54
CA SER A 155 7.99 6.46 -20.59
C SER A 155 7.46 5.62 -21.77
N ILE A 156 6.39 4.86 -21.55
CA ILE A 156 5.70 4.10 -22.60
C ILE A 156 4.78 5.01 -23.43
N GLU A 157 4.15 6.00 -22.80
CA GLU A 157 3.24 6.97 -23.44
C GLU A 157 4.02 8.03 -24.24
N ASP A 158 5.05 8.62 -23.65
CA ASP A 158 5.88 9.66 -24.29
C ASP A 158 6.67 9.14 -25.51
N ALA A 159 7.00 7.84 -25.53
CA ALA A 159 7.73 7.25 -26.64
C ALA A 159 6.90 7.11 -27.94
N GLY A 160 5.57 7.32 -27.90
CA GLY A 160 4.69 7.18 -29.07
C GLY A 160 4.76 5.80 -29.75
N ASP A 161 5.34 4.80 -29.06
CA ASP A 161 5.83 3.59 -29.70
C ASP A 161 4.66 2.64 -29.98
N ARG A 162 4.50 2.25 -31.24
CA ARG A 162 3.45 1.31 -31.67
C ARG A 162 3.65 -0.11 -31.10
N ARG A 163 4.74 -0.35 -30.35
CA ARG A 163 5.08 -1.63 -29.70
C ARG A 163 5.35 -1.44 -28.19
N PRO A 164 4.32 -1.28 -27.35
CA PRO A 164 4.45 -1.21 -25.89
C PRO A 164 5.16 -2.44 -25.26
N GLU A 165 5.24 -3.54 -26.01
CA GLU A 165 5.91 -4.78 -25.63
C GLU A 165 7.42 -4.63 -25.36
N ARG A 166 8.08 -3.64 -26.00
CA ARG A 166 9.52 -3.38 -25.77
C ARG A 166 9.84 -2.89 -24.35
N HIS A 167 8.85 -2.31 -23.67
CA HIS A 167 9.00 -1.80 -22.30
C HIS A 167 8.52 -2.77 -21.22
N LEU A 168 7.92 -3.91 -21.61
CA LEU A 168 7.50 -4.97 -20.69
C LEU A 168 8.66 -5.47 -19.83
N GLY A 169 9.88 -5.54 -20.39
CA GLY A 169 11.06 -5.96 -19.65
C GLY A 169 11.40 -5.02 -18.49
N LYS A 170 11.32 -3.69 -18.69
CA LYS A 170 11.56 -2.69 -17.63
C LYS A 170 10.46 -2.71 -16.57
N LEU A 171 9.20 -2.85 -16.99
CA LEU A 171 8.07 -3.00 -16.06
C LEU A 171 8.19 -4.28 -15.24
N ALA A 172 8.56 -5.40 -15.86
CA ALA A 172 8.79 -6.66 -15.17
C ALA A 172 9.94 -6.53 -14.17
N GLN A 173 11.06 -5.91 -14.56
CA GLN A 173 12.19 -5.66 -13.64
C GLN A 173 11.76 -4.82 -12.44
N LEU A 174 10.97 -3.76 -12.65
CA LEU A 174 10.42 -2.98 -11.54
C LEU A 174 9.55 -3.84 -10.62
N CYS A 175 8.66 -4.68 -11.18
CA CYS A 175 7.84 -5.58 -10.37
C CYS A 175 8.70 -6.51 -9.51
N ILE A 176 9.83 -6.99 -10.05
CA ILE A 176 10.79 -7.84 -9.35
C ILE A 176 11.51 -7.05 -8.25
N ASP A 177 12.00 -5.85 -8.53
CA ASP A 177 12.68 -5.01 -7.54
C ASP A 177 11.75 -4.63 -6.38
N VAL A 178 10.48 -4.34 -6.69
CA VAL A 178 9.43 -4.13 -5.70
C VAL A 178 9.19 -5.40 -4.90
N PHE A 179 8.94 -6.53 -5.57
CA PHE A 179 8.68 -7.80 -4.89
C PHE A 179 9.82 -8.16 -3.93
N ARG A 180 11.08 -8.05 -4.39
CA ARG A 180 12.28 -8.30 -3.59
C ARG A 180 12.36 -7.39 -2.36
N SER A 181 12.13 -6.09 -2.57
CA SER A 181 12.14 -5.09 -1.50
C SER A 181 11.05 -5.36 -0.45
N GLN A 182 9.83 -5.69 -0.90
CA GLN A 182 8.75 -6.02 0.01
C GLN A 182 8.98 -7.34 0.73
N LEU A 183 9.55 -8.34 0.06
CA LEU A 183 9.88 -9.63 0.66
C LEU A 183 10.92 -9.46 1.78
N ILE A 184 12.00 -8.71 1.56
CA ILE A 184 13.00 -8.48 2.62
C ILE A 184 12.45 -7.63 3.77
N ALA A 185 11.56 -6.67 3.50
CA ALA A 185 10.88 -5.92 4.54
C ALA A 185 9.94 -6.81 5.37
N ILE A 186 9.18 -7.71 4.73
CA ILE A 186 8.35 -8.70 5.43
C ILE A 186 9.21 -9.59 6.33
N LEU A 187 10.32 -10.12 5.80
CA LEU A 187 11.24 -10.96 6.55
C LEU A 187 11.85 -10.19 7.73
N GLY A 188 12.28 -8.94 7.53
CA GLY A 188 12.79 -8.08 8.60
C GLY A 188 11.77 -7.87 9.71
N ASN A 189 10.53 -7.53 9.36
CA ASN A 189 9.42 -7.38 10.32
C ASN A 189 9.19 -8.66 11.13
N VAL A 190 9.04 -9.81 10.47
CA VAL A 190 8.74 -11.10 11.11
C VAL A 190 9.91 -11.56 11.98
N CYS A 191 11.14 -11.36 11.50
CA CYS A 191 12.38 -11.79 12.17
C CYS A 191 12.53 -11.20 13.57
N LEU A 192 12.07 -9.96 13.81
CA LEU A 192 12.03 -9.40 15.17
C LEU A 192 10.66 -9.50 15.85
N ALA A 193 9.55 -9.45 15.13
CA ALA A 193 8.22 -9.54 15.76
C ALA A 193 8.02 -10.85 16.51
N PHE A 194 8.44 -11.97 15.93
CA PHE A 194 8.30 -13.29 16.55
C PHE A 194 9.15 -13.44 17.84
N PRO A 195 10.49 -13.27 17.83
CA PRO A 195 11.30 -13.45 19.04
C PRO A 195 11.00 -12.39 20.09
N VAL A 196 10.69 -11.14 19.73
CA VAL A 196 10.33 -10.11 20.71
C VAL A 196 9.01 -10.48 21.39
N ALA A 197 7.99 -10.90 20.65
CA ALA A 197 6.75 -11.38 21.24
C ALA A 197 6.97 -12.62 22.13
N LEU A 198 7.87 -13.53 21.71
CA LEU A 198 8.26 -14.68 22.52
C LEU A 198 8.91 -14.26 23.84
N LEU A 199 9.88 -13.36 23.80
CA LEU A 199 10.57 -12.83 24.99
C LEU A 199 9.60 -12.10 25.92
N ILE A 200 8.71 -11.28 25.38
CA ILE A 200 7.67 -10.60 26.16
C ILE A 200 6.73 -11.63 26.80
N GLY A 201 6.30 -12.64 26.04
CA GLY A 201 5.46 -13.71 26.54
C GLY A 201 6.11 -14.48 27.68
N LEU A 202 7.37 -14.90 27.50
CA LEU A 202 8.15 -15.61 28.51
C LEU A 202 8.37 -14.76 29.77
N GLY A 203 8.63 -13.45 29.59
CA GLY A 203 8.76 -12.52 30.70
C GLY A 203 7.46 -12.39 31.51
N LEU A 204 6.31 -12.33 30.84
CA LEU A 204 5.01 -12.33 31.52
C LEU A 204 4.75 -13.65 32.25
N HIS A 205 5.08 -14.78 31.61
CA HIS A 205 4.91 -16.12 32.18
C HIS A 205 5.76 -16.28 33.45
N ALA A 206 7.01 -15.81 33.44
CA ALA A 206 7.88 -15.80 34.62
C ALA A 206 7.34 -14.95 35.78
N LEU A 207 6.51 -13.93 35.48
CA LEU A 207 5.80 -13.11 36.48
C LEU A 207 4.46 -13.72 36.93
N GLY A 208 4.16 -14.96 36.55
CA GLY A 208 2.91 -15.65 36.90
C GLY A 208 1.69 -15.23 36.06
N SER A 209 1.92 -14.57 34.91
CA SER A 209 0.83 -14.07 34.06
C SER A 209 0.97 -14.58 32.62
N HIS A 210 -0.12 -15.02 32.00
CA HIS A 210 -0.08 -15.41 30.58
C HIS A 210 -0.56 -14.25 29.68
N PRO A 211 0.07 -14.04 28.51
CA PRO A 211 -0.41 -13.07 27.52
C PRO A 211 -1.86 -13.34 27.10
N ALA A 212 -2.23 -14.61 26.99
CA ALA A 212 -3.55 -15.09 26.61
C ALA A 212 -3.87 -16.35 27.44
N ASP A 213 -5.16 -16.66 27.65
CA ASP A 213 -5.57 -17.96 28.16
C ASP A 213 -5.50 -19.03 27.06
N ALA A 214 -5.69 -20.31 27.44
CA ALA A 214 -5.59 -21.44 26.52
C ALA A 214 -6.60 -21.35 25.37
N ASP A 215 -7.84 -20.92 25.65
CA ASP A 215 -8.89 -20.77 24.63
C ASP A 215 -8.52 -19.68 23.62
N LYS A 216 -8.04 -18.53 24.10
CA LYS A 216 -7.58 -17.45 23.22
C LYS A 216 -6.35 -17.87 22.42
N ALA A 217 -5.41 -18.60 23.02
CA ALA A 217 -4.24 -19.11 22.32
C ALA A 217 -4.64 -20.07 21.17
N ASN A 218 -5.56 -21.00 21.42
CA ASN A 218 -6.10 -21.87 20.38
C ASN A 218 -6.85 -21.10 19.29
N HIS A 219 -7.62 -20.07 19.65
CA HIS A 219 -8.25 -19.18 18.68
C HIS A 219 -7.22 -18.45 17.83
N LEU A 220 -6.12 -17.95 18.42
CA LEU A 220 -5.02 -17.32 17.69
C LEU A 220 -4.35 -18.30 16.71
N LEU A 221 -4.19 -19.58 17.06
CA LEU A 221 -3.64 -20.59 16.15
C LEU A 221 -4.61 -20.96 15.04
N HIS A 222 -5.90 -21.13 15.36
CA HIS A 222 -6.96 -21.37 14.38
C HIS A 222 -6.99 -20.25 13.34
N ASP A 223 -6.89 -19.01 13.81
CA ASP A 223 -6.84 -17.80 13.00
C ASP A 223 -5.67 -17.71 12.00
N LEU A 224 -4.63 -18.52 12.21
CA LEU A 224 -3.48 -18.59 11.34
C LEU A 224 -3.57 -19.75 10.36
N SER A 225 -4.48 -20.71 10.56
CA SER A 225 -4.61 -21.86 9.69
C SER A 225 -5.16 -21.47 8.32
N PRO A 226 -4.41 -21.70 7.21
CA PRO A 226 -4.89 -21.40 5.87
C PRO A 226 -5.96 -22.38 5.37
N ILE A 227 -6.12 -23.53 6.05
CA ILE A 227 -7.03 -24.61 5.66
C ILE A 227 -8.31 -24.55 6.49
N HIS A 228 -8.17 -24.35 7.80
CA HIS A 228 -9.29 -24.44 8.74
C HIS A 228 -9.97 -23.09 9.02
N SER A 229 -9.38 -21.99 8.57
CA SER A 229 -9.93 -20.65 8.77
C SER A 229 -9.98 -19.84 7.48
N LEU A 230 -10.66 -18.69 7.55
CA LEU A 230 -10.71 -17.70 6.48
C LEU A 230 -9.44 -16.83 6.40
N ALA A 231 -8.30 -17.30 6.93
CA ALA A 231 -7.06 -16.53 7.04
C ALA A 231 -6.61 -15.88 5.73
N ILE A 232 -6.70 -16.59 4.59
CA ILE A 232 -6.32 -16.05 3.27
C ILE A 232 -7.28 -14.95 2.83
N PHE A 233 -8.59 -15.13 3.06
CA PHE A 233 -9.60 -14.12 2.73
C PHE A 233 -9.41 -12.85 3.59
N HIS A 234 -9.22 -13.00 4.89
CA HIS A 234 -8.90 -11.90 5.80
C HIS A 234 -7.55 -11.23 5.49
N ALA A 235 -6.57 -12.00 4.98
CA ALA A 235 -5.31 -11.46 4.49
C ALA A 235 -5.47 -10.64 3.21
N ALA A 236 -6.40 -11.02 2.33
CA ALA A 236 -6.75 -10.24 1.15
C ALA A 236 -7.38 -8.89 1.55
N ILE A 237 -8.27 -8.86 2.55
CA ILE A 237 -8.82 -7.62 3.11
C ILE A 237 -7.69 -6.71 3.62
N ALA A 238 -6.72 -7.25 4.36
CA ALA A 238 -5.53 -6.49 4.77
C ALA A 238 -4.78 -5.89 3.56
N GLY A 239 -4.60 -6.68 2.49
CA GLY A 239 -3.98 -6.23 1.25
C GLY A 239 -4.73 -5.08 0.58
N VAL A 240 -6.07 -5.11 0.59
CA VAL A 240 -6.91 -3.99 0.11
C VAL A 240 -6.69 -2.74 0.96
N PHE A 241 -6.60 -2.88 2.29
CA PHE A 241 -6.40 -1.75 3.19
C PHE A 241 -5.00 -1.16 3.09
N LEU A 242 -3.99 -1.98 2.83
CA LEU A 242 -2.63 -1.52 2.50
C LEU A 242 -2.62 -0.68 1.22
N PHE A 243 -3.36 -1.10 0.19
CA PHE A 243 -3.56 -0.31 -1.03
C PHE A 243 -4.28 1.00 -0.75
N LEU A 244 -5.39 0.96 0.00
CA LEU A 244 -6.16 2.15 0.33
C LEU A 244 -5.36 3.14 1.19
N ALA A 245 -4.53 2.65 2.11
CA ALA A 245 -3.60 3.48 2.88
C ALA A 245 -2.57 4.19 1.99
N GLY A 246 -2.08 3.52 0.95
CA GLY A 246 -1.22 4.13 -0.08
C GLY A 246 -1.91 5.27 -0.84
N ILE A 247 -3.16 5.07 -1.24
CA ILE A 247 -4.00 6.13 -1.86
C ILE A 247 -4.19 7.31 -0.91
N ILE A 248 -4.53 7.04 0.35
CA ILE A 248 -4.75 8.08 1.37
C ILE A 248 -3.46 8.88 1.58
N SER A 249 -2.30 8.21 1.64
CA SER A 249 -1.00 8.86 1.74
C SER A 249 -0.79 9.85 0.57
N GLY A 250 -0.93 9.38 -0.67
CA GLY A 250 -0.77 10.24 -1.85
C GLY A 250 -1.77 11.40 -1.91
N TYR A 251 -3.02 11.17 -1.47
CA TYR A 251 -4.01 12.24 -1.34
C TYR A 251 -3.57 13.31 -0.34
N TYR A 252 -3.09 12.92 0.85
CA TYR A 252 -2.66 13.86 1.88
C TYR A 252 -1.34 14.57 1.53
N ASP A 253 -0.41 13.93 0.82
CA ASP A 253 0.79 14.58 0.27
C ASP A 253 0.38 15.70 -0.71
N ASN A 254 -0.53 15.39 -1.65
CA ASN A 254 -1.05 16.39 -2.58
C ASN A 254 -1.84 17.51 -1.86
N LYS A 255 -2.65 17.15 -0.85
CA LYS A 255 -3.42 18.12 -0.07
C LYS A 255 -2.51 19.04 0.76
N ALA A 256 -1.40 18.53 1.29
CA ALA A 256 -0.42 19.32 2.03
C ALA A 256 0.10 20.48 1.18
N ILE A 257 0.47 20.19 -0.07
CA ILE A 257 0.99 21.16 -1.03
C ILE A 257 -0.14 22.11 -1.50
N TYR A 258 -1.24 21.55 -1.99
CA TYR A 258 -2.32 22.34 -2.60
C TYR A 258 -2.99 23.29 -1.60
N SER A 259 -3.27 22.84 -0.38
CA SER A 259 -3.92 23.65 0.65
C SER A 259 -2.94 24.45 1.49
N ARG A 260 -1.64 24.45 1.14
CA ARG A 260 -0.57 25.12 1.88
C ARG A 260 -0.65 24.83 3.39
N ILE A 261 -0.85 23.55 3.73
CA ILE A 261 -1.03 23.11 5.13
C ILE A 261 0.20 23.49 5.97
N PRO A 262 1.44 23.24 5.54
CA PRO A 262 2.63 23.64 6.29
C PRO A 262 2.64 25.14 6.63
N GLU A 263 2.35 26.00 5.67
CA GLU A 263 2.34 27.45 5.81
C GLU A 263 1.24 27.89 6.78
N ARG A 264 0.06 27.27 6.70
CA ARG A 264 -1.05 27.53 7.62
C ARG A 264 -0.73 27.09 9.05
N VAL A 265 -0.03 25.97 9.23
CA VAL A 265 0.42 25.48 10.54
C VAL A 265 1.46 26.43 11.14
N ALA A 266 2.41 26.92 10.35
CA ALA A 266 3.41 27.89 10.80
C ALA A 266 2.77 29.23 11.26
N ALA A 267 1.70 29.67 10.59
CA ALA A 267 0.99 30.91 10.91
C ALA A 267 -0.16 30.73 11.94
N HIS A 268 -0.42 29.52 12.43
CA HIS A 268 -1.62 29.23 13.21
C HIS A 268 -1.62 29.91 14.59
N ARG A 269 -2.73 30.58 14.95
CA ARG A 269 -2.85 31.32 16.22
C ARG A 269 -2.63 30.45 17.47
N LEU A 270 -3.16 29.22 17.46
CA LEU A 270 -2.99 28.28 18.59
C LEU A 270 -1.57 27.73 18.74
N LEU A 271 -0.67 27.95 17.78
CA LEU A 271 0.73 27.52 17.84
C LEU A 271 1.69 28.67 18.20
N ARG A 272 1.17 29.87 18.47
CA ARG A 272 1.99 31.05 18.82
C ARG A 272 2.77 30.90 20.12
N TRP A 273 2.41 29.94 20.97
CA TRP A 273 3.19 29.59 22.16
C TRP A 273 4.51 28.86 21.82
N LEU A 274 4.68 28.37 20.58
CA LEU A 274 5.97 27.87 20.09
C LEU A 274 6.80 29.02 19.47
N PRO A 275 8.14 29.02 19.64
CA PRO A 275 9.04 29.88 18.88
C PRO A 275 8.88 29.68 17.36
N ASP A 276 9.09 30.74 16.57
CA ASP A 276 8.94 30.70 15.10
C ASP A 276 9.77 29.57 14.47
N ALA A 277 11.03 29.41 14.90
CA ALA A 277 11.90 28.33 14.42
C ALA A 277 11.31 26.92 14.64
N ARG A 278 10.59 26.69 15.74
CA ARG A 278 9.94 25.37 15.99
C ARG A 278 8.68 25.20 15.14
N ARG A 279 7.92 26.28 14.91
CA ARG A 279 6.75 26.27 14.03
C ARG A 279 7.16 25.99 12.58
N GLU A 280 8.23 26.60 12.11
CA GLU A 280 8.79 26.35 10.78
C GLU A 280 9.33 24.92 10.65
N ARG A 281 10.00 24.39 11.70
CA ARG A 281 10.45 23.00 11.71
C ARG A 281 9.28 22.02 11.64
N LEU A 282 8.21 22.28 12.39
CA LEU A 282 6.97 21.48 12.35
C LEU A 282 6.31 21.55 10.98
N ALA A 283 6.20 22.74 10.39
CA ALA A 283 5.69 22.92 9.04
C ALA A 283 6.53 22.15 8.01
N GLY A 284 7.86 22.26 8.08
CA GLY A 284 8.80 21.51 7.24
C GLY A 284 8.73 20.00 7.44
N TYR A 285 8.41 19.53 8.65
CA TYR A 285 8.18 18.12 8.94
C TYR A 285 6.87 17.63 8.31
N LEU A 286 5.76 18.35 8.54
CA LEU A 286 4.45 18.03 7.96
C LEU A 286 4.48 18.04 6.43
N ARG A 287 5.18 19.01 5.82
CA ARG A 287 5.35 19.07 4.36
C ARG A 287 5.92 17.79 3.77
N ARG A 288 6.81 17.10 4.50
CA ARG A 288 7.48 15.88 4.05
C ARG A 288 6.82 14.58 4.50
N ASN A 289 5.96 14.64 5.52
CA ASN A 289 5.46 13.44 6.21
C ASN A 289 3.95 13.37 6.35
N LEU A 290 3.18 14.41 5.96
CA LEU A 290 1.73 14.42 6.21
C LEU A 290 1.02 13.24 5.54
N GLY A 291 1.37 12.92 4.29
CA GLY A 291 0.81 11.74 3.61
C GLY A 291 1.13 10.47 4.36
N ALA A 292 2.40 10.24 4.68
CA ALA A 292 2.82 9.02 5.37
C ALA A 292 2.18 8.90 6.77
N LEU A 293 2.08 9.98 7.54
CA LEU A 293 1.41 9.98 8.84
C LEU A 293 -0.08 9.68 8.71
N ALA A 294 -0.77 10.35 7.79
CA ALA A 294 -2.19 10.09 7.54
C ALA A 294 -2.42 8.66 7.05
N GLY A 295 -1.63 8.18 6.09
CA GLY A 295 -1.71 6.81 5.57
C GLY A 295 -1.55 5.76 6.67
N ASN A 296 -0.56 5.89 7.54
CA ASN A 296 -0.37 5.01 8.71
C ASN A 296 -1.54 5.11 9.71
N PHE A 297 -2.00 6.33 10.00
CA PHE A 297 -3.08 6.57 10.94
C PHE A 297 -4.38 5.92 10.47
N TYR A 298 -4.80 6.18 9.23
CA TYR A 298 -5.99 5.58 8.64
C TYR A 298 -5.83 4.07 8.43
N PHE A 299 -4.63 3.58 8.11
CA PHE A 299 -4.37 2.15 8.07
C PHE A 299 -4.66 1.48 9.42
N GLY A 300 -4.22 2.09 10.52
CA GLY A 300 -4.53 1.62 11.86
C GLY A 300 -6.02 1.61 12.18
N ILE A 301 -6.76 2.66 11.79
CA ILE A 301 -8.22 2.71 11.95
C ILE A 301 -8.88 1.56 11.18
N MET A 302 -8.55 1.40 9.90
CA MET A 302 -9.12 0.35 9.07
C MET A 302 -8.83 -1.05 9.64
N LEU A 303 -7.61 -1.30 10.09
CA LEU A 303 -7.24 -2.57 10.74
C LEU A 303 -8.00 -2.80 12.07
N GLY A 304 -8.13 -1.76 12.89
CA GLY A 304 -8.69 -1.86 14.24
C GLY A 304 -10.22 -1.96 14.25
N SER A 305 -10.90 -1.36 13.29
CA SER A 305 -12.37 -1.33 13.24
C SER A 305 -12.99 -2.51 12.48
N MET A 306 -12.24 -3.24 11.65
CA MET A 306 -12.82 -4.21 10.72
C MET A 306 -13.55 -5.37 11.41
N GLY A 307 -12.99 -5.92 12.48
CA GLY A 307 -13.64 -6.99 13.25
C GLY A 307 -15.00 -6.55 13.81
N THR A 308 -15.07 -5.31 14.32
CA THR A 308 -16.32 -4.73 14.82
C THR A 308 -17.32 -4.45 13.69
N ILE A 309 -16.84 -3.98 12.53
CA ILE A 309 -17.71 -3.82 11.35
C ILE A 309 -18.28 -5.16 10.91
N GLY A 310 -17.46 -6.23 10.89
CA GLY A 310 -17.92 -7.60 10.64
C GLY A 310 -19.00 -8.03 11.62
N PHE A 311 -18.74 -7.84 12.91
CA PHE A 311 -19.69 -8.15 13.97
C PHE A 311 -21.03 -7.41 13.81
N ILE A 312 -21.01 -6.09 13.56
CA ILE A 312 -22.23 -5.28 13.37
C ILE A 312 -23.02 -5.73 12.14
N LEU A 313 -22.33 -6.11 11.06
CA LEU A 313 -22.97 -6.55 9.81
C LEU A 313 -23.38 -8.03 9.84
N GLY A 314 -23.04 -8.78 10.89
CA GLY A 314 -23.22 -10.23 10.95
C GLY A 314 -22.38 -11.00 9.93
N LEU A 315 -21.29 -10.40 9.43
CA LEU A 315 -20.38 -10.99 8.45
C LEU A 315 -19.08 -11.44 9.14
N PRO A 316 -18.47 -12.57 8.72
CA PRO A 316 -17.22 -13.06 9.30
C PRO A 316 -16.01 -12.26 8.77
N LEU A 317 -16.01 -10.94 8.97
CA LEU A 317 -14.97 -10.03 8.52
C LEU A 317 -13.96 -9.80 9.64
N ASP A 318 -12.71 -10.12 9.36
CA ASP A 318 -11.56 -9.81 10.21
C ASP A 318 -10.35 -9.58 9.31
N ILE A 319 -9.20 -9.27 9.90
CA ILE A 319 -7.97 -8.98 9.18
C ILE A 319 -6.80 -9.79 9.70
N ARG A 320 -6.02 -10.33 8.75
CA ARG A 320 -4.76 -11.01 9.03
C ARG A 320 -3.64 -10.30 8.31
N HIS A 321 -2.70 -9.76 9.08
CA HIS A 321 -1.50 -9.13 8.59
C HIS A 321 -0.27 -9.89 9.09
N ILE A 322 0.66 -10.21 8.20
CA ILE A 322 1.78 -11.12 8.47
C ILE A 322 2.56 -10.81 9.76
N THR A 323 2.89 -9.55 10.02
CA THR A 323 3.68 -9.19 11.21
C THR A 323 2.90 -9.42 12.52
N PHE A 324 1.59 -9.17 12.53
CA PHE A 324 0.74 -9.49 13.67
C PHE A 324 0.52 -10.99 13.80
N ALA A 325 0.39 -11.69 12.67
CA ALA A 325 0.27 -13.14 12.62
C ALA A 325 1.49 -13.83 13.25
N ALA A 326 2.69 -13.36 12.94
CA ALA A 326 3.92 -13.84 13.56
C ALA A 326 3.99 -13.57 15.07
N ALA A 327 3.63 -12.36 15.52
CA ALA A 327 3.61 -12.04 16.95
C ALA A 327 2.56 -12.86 17.71
N ASN A 328 1.36 -13.01 17.15
CA ASN A 328 0.28 -13.82 17.73
C ASN A 328 0.68 -15.29 17.83
N PHE A 329 1.40 -15.82 16.84
CA PHE A 329 1.92 -17.19 16.91
C PHE A 329 2.87 -17.36 18.10
N ALA A 330 3.81 -16.43 18.29
CA ALA A 330 4.72 -16.46 19.43
C ALA A 330 3.98 -16.38 20.78
N TYR A 331 2.99 -15.49 20.91
CA TYR A 331 2.19 -15.41 22.13
C TYR A 331 1.37 -16.69 22.39
N ALA A 332 0.82 -17.31 21.34
CA ALA A 332 0.09 -18.57 21.46
C ALA A 332 1.00 -19.73 21.88
N LEU A 333 2.24 -19.78 21.38
CA LEU A 333 3.23 -20.77 21.81
C LEU A 333 3.51 -20.68 23.31
N VAL A 334 3.74 -19.47 23.82
CA VAL A 334 4.01 -19.28 25.26
C VAL A 334 2.76 -19.54 26.10
N ALA A 335 1.57 -19.14 25.63
CA ALA A 335 0.32 -19.37 26.36
C ALA A 335 -0.05 -20.86 26.46
N LEU A 336 0.48 -21.71 25.57
CA LEU A 336 0.28 -23.16 25.57
C LEU A 336 1.52 -23.92 26.08
N ASP A 337 2.45 -23.24 26.76
CA ASP A 337 3.69 -23.84 27.29
C ASP A 337 4.47 -24.66 26.24
N PHE A 338 4.46 -24.19 24.99
CA PHE A 338 5.05 -24.86 23.83
C PHE A 338 4.50 -26.26 23.52
N MET A 339 3.38 -26.65 24.14
CA MET A 339 2.72 -27.94 23.96
C MET A 339 1.83 -27.95 22.72
N ILE A 340 2.41 -27.68 21.55
CA ILE A 340 1.71 -27.79 20.26
C ILE A 340 2.24 -28.94 19.42
N SER A 341 1.36 -29.56 18.64
CA SER A 341 1.76 -30.64 17.72
C SER A 341 2.67 -30.08 16.61
N TRP A 342 3.58 -30.92 16.09
CA TRP A 342 4.45 -30.51 14.98
C TRP A 342 3.64 -30.16 13.73
N GLN A 343 2.48 -30.82 13.51
CA GLN A 343 1.56 -30.51 12.42
C GLN A 343 1.00 -29.10 12.57
N THR A 344 0.55 -28.73 13.76
CA THR A 344 0.06 -27.37 14.06
C THR A 344 1.16 -26.35 13.80
N TRP A 345 2.39 -26.61 14.26
CA TRP A 345 3.53 -25.72 14.04
C TRP A 345 3.78 -25.47 12.54
N VAL A 346 3.84 -26.54 11.73
CA VAL A 346 4.05 -26.44 10.27
C VAL A 346 2.90 -25.71 9.58
N ILE A 347 1.64 -26.06 9.90
CA ILE A 347 0.46 -25.43 9.30
C ILE A 347 0.42 -23.93 9.65
N THR A 348 0.72 -23.56 10.88
CA THR A 348 0.76 -22.16 11.31
C THR A 348 1.85 -21.37 10.60
N VAL A 349 3.07 -21.94 10.46
CA VAL A 349 4.16 -21.28 9.71
C VAL A 349 3.79 -21.08 8.24
N LEU A 350 3.24 -22.11 7.59
CA LEU A 350 2.72 -21.99 6.21
C LEU A 350 1.59 -20.97 6.12
N GLY A 351 0.73 -20.90 7.13
CA GLY A 351 -0.32 -19.90 7.25
C GLY A 351 0.20 -18.47 7.33
N VAL A 352 1.17 -18.21 8.20
CA VAL A 352 1.84 -16.90 8.32
C VAL A 352 2.48 -16.50 6.98
N ALA A 353 3.17 -17.43 6.32
CA ALA A 353 3.76 -17.18 5.00
C ALA A 353 2.69 -16.88 3.93
N ALA A 354 1.61 -17.65 3.89
CA ALA A 354 0.48 -17.44 2.99
C ALA A 354 -0.19 -16.09 3.21
N ILE A 355 -0.44 -15.70 4.47
CA ILE A 355 -0.98 -14.38 4.85
C ILE A 355 -0.09 -13.28 4.27
N GLY A 356 1.23 -13.35 4.45
CA GLY A 356 2.16 -12.35 3.92
C GLY A 356 2.18 -12.26 2.41
N LEU A 357 2.19 -13.41 1.74
CA LEU A 357 2.15 -13.46 0.28
C LEU A 357 0.84 -12.88 -0.25
N THR A 358 -0.29 -13.16 0.40
CA THR A 358 -1.59 -12.57 0.05
C THR A 358 -1.64 -11.07 0.33
N ASN A 359 -1.12 -10.59 1.47
CA ASN A 359 -1.04 -9.16 1.78
C ASN A 359 -0.27 -8.41 0.68
N LEU A 360 0.91 -8.93 0.29
CA LEU A 360 1.74 -8.38 -0.76
C LEU A 360 1.06 -8.47 -2.14
N GLY A 361 0.59 -9.66 -2.51
CA GLY A 361 0.01 -9.93 -3.83
C GLY A 361 -1.22 -9.08 -4.11
N VAL A 362 -2.15 -8.99 -3.16
CA VAL A 362 -3.39 -8.20 -3.33
C VAL A 362 -3.08 -6.70 -3.36
N SER A 363 -2.30 -6.20 -2.40
CA SER A 363 -1.96 -4.77 -2.36
C SER A 363 -1.22 -4.34 -3.63
N PHE A 364 -0.17 -5.08 -4.02
CA PHE A 364 0.63 -4.77 -5.20
C PHE A 364 -0.19 -4.85 -6.50
N SER A 365 -1.02 -5.89 -6.66
CA SER A 365 -1.86 -6.04 -7.85
C SER A 365 -2.81 -4.86 -8.01
N LEU A 366 -3.46 -4.43 -6.93
CA LEU A 366 -4.35 -3.25 -6.96
C LEU A 366 -3.57 -1.96 -7.26
N ALA A 367 -2.38 -1.78 -6.69
CA ALA A 367 -1.50 -0.64 -6.98
C ALA A 367 -1.18 -0.57 -8.47
N LEU A 368 -0.72 -1.68 -9.02
CA LEU A 368 -0.28 -1.79 -10.40
C LEU A 368 -1.47 -1.61 -11.36
N MET A 369 -2.63 -2.19 -11.03
CA MET A 369 -3.87 -1.98 -11.78
C MET A 369 -4.26 -0.50 -11.82
N LEU A 370 -4.21 0.18 -10.68
CA LEU A 370 -4.54 1.59 -10.59
C LEU A 370 -3.54 2.46 -11.38
N ALA A 371 -2.24 2.18 -11.25
CA ALA A 371 -1.19 2.90 -11.94
C ALA A 371 -1.32 2.77 -13.47
N LEU A 372 -1.48 1.55 -13.98
CA LEU A 372 -1.67 1.29 -15.41
C LEU A 372 -2.97 1.93 -15.94
N LYS A 373 -4.06 1.84 -15.16
CA LYS A 373 -5.34 2.47 -15.52
C LYS A 373 -5.25 3.99 -15.58
N SER A 374 -4.47 4.63 -14.70
CA SER A 374 -4.31 6.10 -14.67
C SER A 374 -3.69 6.70 -15.93
N ARG A 375 -3.00 5.87 -16.73
CA ARG A 375 -2.27 6.24 -17.95
C ARG A 375 -2.89 5.65 -19.22
N GLY A 376 -4.15 5.21 -19.15
CA GLY A 376 -4.85 4.67 -20.31
C GLY A 376 -4.25 3.38 -20.90
N VAL A 377 -3.33 2.72 -20.18
CA VAL A 377 -2.72 1.47 -20.64
C VAL A 377 -3.81 0.40 -20.71
N ARG A 378 -4.05 -0.11 -21.91
CA ARG A 378 -5.10 -1.12 -22.14
C ARG A 378 -4.79 -2.35 -21.29
N PHE A 379 -5.83 -2.90 -20.64
CA PHE A 379 -5.79 -4.15 -19.85
C PHE A 379 -5.12 -5.34 -20.56
N ARG A 380 -5.00 -5.29 -21.88
CA ARG A 380 -4.39 -6.31 -22.75
C ARG A 380 -2.91 -6.58 -22.45
N LEU A 381 -2.20 -5.70 -21.73
CA LEU A 381 -0.78 -5.85 -21.38
C LEU A 381 -0.52 -6.66 -20.09
N TRP A 382 -1.54 -7.00 -19.31
CA TRP A 382 -1.39 -7.77 -18.06
C TRP A 382 -0.81 -9.17 -18.27
N TRP A 383 -1.35 -9.91 -19.23
CA TRP A 383 -0.90 -11.27 -19.49
C TRP A 383 0.51 -11.34 -20.09
N PRO A 384 0.88 -10.48 -21.06
CA PRO A 384 2.27 -10.32 -21.47
C PRO A 384 3.23 -9.96 -20.31
N LEU A 385 2.83 -9.05 -19.41
CA LEU A 385 3.65 -8.69 -18.25
C LEU A 385 3.86 -9.87 -17.31
N LEU A 386 2.80 -10.61 -16.98
CA LEU A 386 2.92 -11.79 -16.13
C LEU A 386 3.79 -12.87 -16.77
N ARG A 387 3.64 -13.12 -18.08
CA ARG A 387 4.51 -14.03 -18.83
C ARG A 387 5.97 -13.60 -18.78
N GLU A 388 6.23 -12.30 -18.87
CA GLU A 388 7.57 -11.75 -18.80
C GLU A 388 8.18 -11.93 -17.40
N ILE A 389 7.42 -11.63 -16.34
CA ILE A 389 7.84 -11.87 -14.95
C ILE A 389 8.13 -13.37 -14.73
N LEU A 390 7.25 -14.27 -15.19
CA LEU A 390 7.44 -15.72 -15.09
C LEU A 390 8.66 -16.20 -15.88
N ARG A 391 8.90 -15.63 -17.06
CA ARG A 391 10.09 -15.91 -17.87
C ARG A 391 11.36 -15.54 -17.10
N GLN A 392 11.41 -14.33 -16.54
CA GLN A 392 12.55 -13.87 -15.75
C GLN A 392 12.72 -14.69 -14.46
N PHE A 393 11.62 -15.09 -13.79
CA PHE A 393 11.66 -15.97 -12.63
C PHE A 393 12.29 -17.34 -12.97
N ARG A 394 11.92 -17.94 -14.10
CA ARG A 394 12.48 -19.22 -14.55
C ARG A 394 13.94 -19.11 -14.97
N GLN A 395 14.34 -17.99 -15.57
CA GLN A 395 15.71 -17.78 -16.06
C GLN A 395 16.68 -17.38 -14.94
N ARG A 396 16.24 -16.52 -14.01
CA ARG A 396 17.05 -15.94 -12.94
C ARG A 396 16.27 -15.87 -11.63
N PRO A 397 15.94 -17.02 -11.01
CA PRO A 397 15.18 -17.04 -9.75
C PRO A 397 15.91 -16.32 -8.61
N ARG A 398 17.25 -16.27 -8.65
CA ARG A 398 18.07 -15.59 -7.64
C ARG A 398 17.80 -14.09 -7.59
N ASP A 399 17.48 -13.45 -8.72
CA ASP A 399 17.30 -11.99 -8.80
C ASP A 399 16.03 -11.51 -8.04
N PHE A 400 15.07 -12.41 -7.81
CA PHE A 400 13.85 -12.16 -7.04
C PHE A 400 14.09 -12.11 -5.54
N PHE A 401 15.10 -12.83 -5.05
CA PHE A 401 15.38 -12.95 -3.62
C PHE A 401 16.63 -12.16 -3.21
N TRP A 402 17.57 -11.97 -4.14
CA TRP A 402 18.85 -11.33 -3.87
C TRP A 402 19.16 -10.26 -4.92
N PRO A 403 19.60 -9.05 -4.52
CA PRO A 403 19.98 -8.02 -5.48
C PRO A 403 21.25 -8.42 -6.25
N PRO A 404 21.35 -8.09 -7.55
CA PRO A 404 22.51 -8.42 -8.36
C PRO A 404 23.80 -7.85 -7.73
N ARG A 405 24.95 -8.51 -7.95
CA ARG A 405 26.24 -7.86 -7.67
C ARG A 405 26.27 -6.61 -8.54
N GLN A 406 26.55 -5.44 -7.94
CA GLN A 406 26.81 -4.24 -8.73
C GLN A 406 27.80 -4.63 -9.82
N ALA A 407 27.43 -4.45 -11.08
CA ALA A 407 28.46 -4.29 -12.09
C ALA A 407 29.22 -3.06 -11.59
N THR A 408 30.48 -3.24 -11.21
CA THR A 408 31.41 -2.13 -11.12
C THR A 408 31.16 -1.32 -12.39
N GLU A 409 30.77 -0.05 -12.25
CA GLU A 409 30.86 0.90 -13.35
C GLU A 409 32.34 0.94 -13.73
N GLY A 410 32.71 0.01 -14.61
CA GLY A 410 34.00 0.00 -15.26
C GLY A 410 34.00 1.22 -16.15
N ALA A 411 34.91 2.13 -15.83
CA ALA A 411 35.33 3.25 -16.65
C ALA A 411 35.18 2.94 -18.15
N ALA A 412 34.22 3.59 -18.78
CA ALA A 412 34.33 3.97 -20.18
C ALA A 412 34.27 5.50 -20.18
N HIS A 413 35.48 6.08 -20.26
CA HIS A 413 35.71 7.46 -20.66
C HIS A 413 35.13 7.73 -22.04
#